data_AF-A0AAW9T6X1-F1
#
_entry.id   AF-A0AAW9T6X1-F1
#
_cell.length_a   1.000
_cell.length_b   1.000
_cell.length_c   1.000
_cell.angle_alpha   90.00
_cell.angle_beta   90.00
_cell.angle_gamma   90.00
#
_symmetry.space_group_name_H-M   'P 1'
#
loop_
_entity.id
_entity.type
_entity.pdbx_description
1 polymer ?
#
loop_
_entity_poly.entity_id
_entity_poly.type
_entity_poly.pdbx_seq_one_letter_code
_entity_poly.pdbx_strand_id
1 'polypeptide(L)'
;MAKVSICMGDIYNSKPDNFIDLMVASVSALATVASAVTMLCTFRHQRKSYAQVQFKTAFYSMQDNHRKLTDSLRLNAVILTEDLFRKPKTYVARQCFLFAYNEVAKIINVVSQEKYLGILKDSDWQGISFWELEQDKYLEGTEEYESCNMKFEKAILEYRRKYCISVYRISEEHYNKVRMLSDKTIFAFRLFLASWLICYEHYIRNLQQLLMYVCNETPDGLSTKEYLNSIAFQMAKEELWFANLYSQIDDTFGRYYTGSGMDKIVNEQLTKSINLIKV
;
A
#
# COMPACT_ATOMS: atom_id res chain seq x y z
N MET A 1 49.33 -40.69 -83.50
CA MET A 1 50.79 -40.56 -83.34
C MET A 1 51.12 -39.11 -83.03
N ALA A 2 51.98 -38.89 -82.05
CA ALA A 2 52.21 -37.64 -81.34
C ALA A 2 52.67 -36.45 -82.21
N LYS A 3 52.30 -35.23 -81.79
CA LYS A 3 53.28 -34.15 -81.62
C LYS A 3 52.81 -33.14 -80.58
N VAL A 4 53.47 -33.25 -79.42
CA VAL A 4 53.58 -32.23 -78.39
C VAL A 4 54.27 -31.00 -78.98
N SER A 5 53.72 -29.81 -78.74
CA SER A 5 54.46 -28.55 -78.84
C SER A 5 54.36 -27.85 -77.50
N ILE A 6 55.48 -27.84 -76.79
CA ILE A 6 55.73 -27.09 -75.57
C ILE A 6 56.15 -25.70 -76.02
N CYS A 7 55.39 -24.68 -75.62
CA CYS A 7 55.93 -23.33 -75.51
C CYS A 7 56.27 -23.10 -74.03
N MET A 8 57.56 -23.17 -73.74
CA MET A 8 58.18 -22.60 -72.55
C MET A 8 58.05 -21.08 -72.63
N GLY A 9 57.34 -20.51 -71.67
CA GLY A 9 57.37 -19.09 -71.33
C GLY A 9 57.75 -18.99 -69.86
N ASP A 10 59.06 -18.80 -69.65
CA ASP A 10 59.78 -18.17 -68.53
C ASP A 10 59.09 -18.00 -67.16
N ILE A 11 59.69 -18.70 -66.18
CA ILE A 11 60.32 -18.13 -64.98
C ILE A 11 59.57 -16.98 -64.29
N TYR A 12 58.95 -17.35 -63.15
CA TYR A 12 58.91 -16.60 -61.89
C TYR A 12 58.94 -15.06 -61.96
N ASN A 13 57.76 -14.47 -61.75
CA ASN A 13 57.63 -13.29 -60.90
C ASN A 13 56.43 -13.54 -59.97
N SER A 14 56.71 -14.17 -58.82
CA SER A 14 55.74 -14.34 -57.74
C SER A 14 55.40 -12.96 -57.18
N LYS A 15 54.24 -12.44 -57.56
CA LYS A 15 53.70 -11.15 -57.14
C LYS A 15 53.67 -11.03 -55.60
N PRO A 16 54.25 -9.98 -55.01
CA PRO A 16 53.98 -9.60 -53.62
C PRO A 16 52.52 -9.13 -53.40
N ASP A 17 51.79 -8.85 -54.48
CA ASP A 17 50.41 -8.35 -54.46
C ASP A 17 49.41 -9.34 -53.83
N ASN A 18 49.56 -10.64 -54.04
CA ASN A 18 48.62 -11.65 -53.50
C ASN A 18 48.67 -11.75 -51.96
N PHE A 19 49.83 -11.48 -51.34
CA PHE A 19 49.95 -11.52 -49.88
C PHE A 19 49.39 -10.25 -49.24
N ILE A 20 49.63 -9.10 -49.89
CA ILE A 20 49.06 -7.82 -49.45
C ILE A 20 47.53 -7.84 -49.60
N ASP A 21 47.01 -8.33 -50.71
CA ASP A 21 45.56 -8.46 -50.93
C ASP A 21 44.91 -9.43 -49.93
N LEU A 22 45.57 -10.54 -49.60
CA LEU A 22 45.10 -11.48 -48.59
C LEU A 22 45.09 -10.87 -47.18
N MET A 23 46.12 -10.09 -46.83
CA MET A 23 46.22 -9.37 -45.55
C MET A 23 45.18 -8.25 -45.43
N VAL A 24 44.96 -7.49 -46.50
CA VAL A 24 43.93 -6.45 -46.57
C VAL A 24 42.54 -7.07 -46.46
N ALA A 25 42.28 -8.19 -47.16
CA ALA A 25 41.01 -8.90 -47.09
C ALA A 25 40.72 -9.44 -45.68
N SER A 26 41.71 -10.05 -45.02
CA SER A 26 41.56 -10.59 -43.67
C SER A 26 41.40 -9.51 -42.59
N VAL A 27 42.11 -8.39 -42.70
CA VAL A 27 41.90 -7.21 -41.83
C VAL A 27 40.52 -6.60 -42.06
N SER A 28 40.05 -6.50 -43.31
CA SER A 28 38.70 -6.00 -43.60
C SER A 28 37.60 -6.91 -43.05
N ALA A 29 37.81 -8.23 -43.12
CA ALA A 29 36.88 -9.22 -42.56
C ALA A 29 36.80 -9.11 -41.03
N LEU A 30 37.94 -8.97 -40.36
CA LEU A 30 38.00 -8.74 -38.91
C LEU A 30 37.35 -7.41 -38.52
N ALA A 31 37.58 -6.33 -39.27
CA ALA A 31 36.94 -5.04 -39.03
C ALA A 31 35.42 -5.09 -39.22
N THR A 32 34.94 -5.87 -40.19
CA THR A 32 33.51 -6.09 -40.45
C THR A 32 32.85 -6.87 -39.33
N VAL A 33 33.49 -7.96 -38.87
CA VAL A 33 33.02 -8.75 -37.72
C VAL A 33 33.00 -7.90 -36.45
N ALA A 34 34.06 -7.14 -36.18
CA ALA A 34 34.12 -6.23 -35.04
C ALA A 34 33.02 -5.16 -35.10
N SER A 35 32.77 -4.59 -36.27
CA SER A 35 31.69 -3.62 -36.50
C SER A 35 30.31 -4.23 -36.25
N ALA A 36 30.06 -5.45 -36.74
CA ALA A 36 28.82 -6.18 -36.50
C ALA A 36 28.61 -6.50 -35.01
N VAL A 37 29.66 -6.92 -34.30
CA VAL A 37 29.62 -7.15 -32.85
C VAL A 37 29.32 -5.85 -32.10
N THR A 38 29.97 -4.74 -32.47
CA THR A 38 29.75 -3.44 -31.84
C THR A 38 28.32 -2.93 -32.08
N MET A 39 27.80 -3.14 -33.29
CA MET A 39 26.44 -2.80 -33.66
C MET A 39 25.41 -3.62 -32.87
N LEU A 40 25.62 -4.93 -32.74
CA LEU A 40 24.77 -5.82 -31.93
C LEU A 40 24.79 -5.42 -30.45
N CYS A 41 25.96 -5.08 -29.90
CA CYS A 41 26.09 -4.56 -28.55
C CYS A 41 25.34 -3.23 -28.38
N THR A 42 25.46 -2.32 -29.36
CA THR A 42 24.77 -1.03 -29.35
C THR A 42 23.25 -1.19 -29.42
N PHE A 43 22.74 -2.06 -30.29
CA PHE A 43 21.30 -2.35 -30.36
C PHE A 43 20.76 -2.99 -29.08
N ARG A 44 21.50 -3.93 -28.48
CA ARG A 44 21.13 -4.53 -27.19
C ARG A 44 21.09 -3.47 -26.09
N HIS A 45 22.07 -2.57 -26.06
CA HIS A 45 22.12 -1.47 -25.11
C HIS A 45 20.97 -0.47 -25.30
N GLN A 46 20.69 -0.06 -26.54
CA GLN A 46 19.55 0.82 -26.85
C GLN A 46 18.21 0.19 -26.49
N ARG A 47 18.00 -1.10 -26.81
CA ARG A 47 16.77 -1.82 -26.44
C ARG A 47 16.59 -1.89 -24.92
N LYS A 48 17.68 -2.17 -24.19
CA LYS A 48 17.67 -2.18 -22.72
C LYS A 48 17.36 -0.79 -22.16
N SER A 49 18.03 0.24 -22.66
CA SER A 49 17.80 1.63 -22.25
C SER A 49 16.36 2.05 -22.53
N TYR A 50 15.82 1.71 -23.70
CA TYR A 50 14.45 2.03 -24.07
C TYR A 50 13.42 1.36 -23.15
N ALA A 51 13.59 0.08 -22.84
CA ALA A 51 12.72 -0.63 -21.88
C ALA A 51 12.76 0.02 -20.49
N GLN A 52 13.94 0.44 -20.02
CA GLN A 52 14.08 1.16 -18.75
C GLN A 52 13.39 2.53 -18.75
N VAL A 53 13.47 3.29 -19.86
CA VAL A 53 12.79 4.59 -19.99
C VAL A 53 11.28 4.42 -20.04
N GLN A 54 10.78 3.44 -20.79
CA GLN A 54 9.34 3.13 -20.86
C GLN A 54 8.82 2.72 -19.48
N PHE A 55 9.53 1.84 -18.78
CA PHE A 55 9.17 1.42 -17.43
C PHE A 55 9.07 2.61 -16.48
N LYS A 56 10.11 3.44 -16.40
CA LYS A 56 10.13 4.63 -15.53
C LYS A 56 8.97 5.58 -15.83
N THR A 57 8.71 5.83 -17.10
CA THR A 57 7.64 6.75 -17.54
C THR A 57 6.27 6.23 -17.13
N ALA A 58 5.99 4.95 -17.40
CA ALA A 58 4.73 4.33 -16.99
C ALA A 58 4.59 4.23 -15.47
N PHE A 59 5.65 3.86 -14.75
CA PHE A 59 5.68 3.83 -13.29
C PHE A 59 5.31 5.19 -12.70
N TYR A 60 5.99 6.27 -13.08
CA TYR A 60 5.71 7.60 -12.52
C TYR A 60 4.31 8.11 -12.90
N SER A 61 3.81 7.76 -14.09
CA SER A 61 2.43 8.05 -14.49
C SER A 61 1.40 7.31 -13.63
N MET A 62 1.60 6.01 -13.38
CA MET A 62 0.74 5.21 -12.50
C MET A 62 0.79 5.71 -11.06
N GLN A 63 1.98 6.10 -10.58
CA GLN A 63 2.18 6.66 -9.25
C GLN A 63 1.49 8.02 -9.09
N ASP A 64 1.58 8.90 -10.08
CA ASP A 64 0.85 10.18 -10.08
C ASP A 64 -0.68 9.97 -10.10
N ASN A 65 -1.16 9.01 -10.89
CA ASN A 65 -2.58 8.63 -10.88
C ASN A 65 -3.02 8.08 -9.52
N HIS A 66 -2.17 7.26 -8.88
CA HIS A 66 -2.42 6.75 -7.53
C HIS A 66 -2.57 7.89 -6.52
N ARG A 67 -1.65 8.85 -6.55
CA ARG A 67 -1.72 10.05 -5.71
C ARG A 67 -3.00 10.84 -5.95
N LYS A 68 -3.40 11.05 -7.21
CA LYS A 68 -4.65 11.75 -7.55
C LYS A 68 -5.89 11.01 -7.02
N LEU A 69 -5.90 9.68 -7.09
CA LEU A 69 -6.96 8.87 -6.49
C LEU A 69 -7.00 9.07 -4.98
N THR A 70 -5.85 9.00 -4.30
CA THR A 70 -5.74 9.28 -2.87
C THR A 70 -6.25 10.68 -2.54
N ASP A 71 -5.85 11.72 -3.27
CA ASP A 71 -6.28 13.11 -3.05
C ASP A 71 -7.78 13.31 -3.33
N SER A 72 -8.37 12.49 -4.20
CA SER A 72 -9.79 12.49 -4.52
C SER A 72 -10.67 11.72 -3.54
N LEU A 73 -10.09 10.93 -2.63
CA LEU A 73 -10.85 10.15 -1.65
C LEU A 73 -11.72 11.07 -0.81
N ARG A 74 -13.00 10.70 -0.68
CA ARG A 74 -13.98 11.41 0.14
C ARG A 74 -14.84 10.40 0.87
N LEU A 75 -14.92 10.55 2.18
CA LEU A 75 -15.72 9.72 3.05
C LEU A 75 -16.67 10.59 3.85
N ASN A 76 -17.97 10.36 3.71
CA ASN A 76 -19.00 11.05 4.47
C ASN A 76 -19.47 10.13 5.59
N ALA A 77 -19.20 10.51 6.85
CA ALA A 77 -19.64 9.76 8.01
C ALA A 77 -20.54 10.61 8.90
N VAL A 78 -21.42 9.96 9.65
CA VAL A 78 -22.08 10.58 10.80
C VAL A 78 -21.23 10.23 12.01
N ILE A 79 -20.69 11.26 12.67
CA ILE A 79 -19.87 11.09 13.87
C ILE A 79 -20.63 11.54 15.11
N LEU A 80 -20.27 10.92 16.24
CA LEU A 80 -20.74 11.33 17.55
C LEU A 80 -19.79 12.40 18.11
N THR A 81 -20.32 13.57 18.47
CA THR A 81 -19.54 14.67 19.06
C THR A 81 -19.25 14.40 20.54
N GLU A 82 -18.50 15.32 21.17
CA GLU A 82 -18.26 15.26 22.62
C GLU A 82 -19.57 15.31 23.40
N ASP A 83 -20.45 16.23 23.02
CA ASP A 83 -21.81 16.38 23.54
C ASP A 83 -22.80 15.32 23.03
N LEU A 84 -22.30 14.21 22.47
CA LEU A 84 -23.11 13.06 22.03
C LEU A 84 -24.16 13.35 20.94
N PHE A 85 -24.08 14.50 20.27
CA PHE A 85 -24.85 14.78 19.07
C PHE A 85 -24.27 14.07 17.85
N ARG A 86 -25.15 13.65 16.94
CA ARG A 86 -24.78 13.07 15.66
C ARG A 86 -24.61 14.19 14.64
N LYS A 87 -23.42 14.37 14.08
CA LYS A 87 -23.14 15.37 13.05
C LYS A 87 -22.51 14.73 11.81
N PRO A 88 -22.94 15.13 10.60
CA PRO A 88 -22.24 14.72 9.39
C PRO A 88 -20.84 15.34 9.37
N LYS A 89 -19.85 14.55 8.97
CA LYS A 89 -18.47 15.00 8.76
C LYS A 89 -17.91 14.34 7.50
N THR A 90 -17.28 15.16 6.68
CA THR A 90 -16.56 14.71 5.49
C THR A 90 -15.08 14.63 5.80
N TYR A 91 -14.48 13.48 5.50
CA TYR A 91 -13.04 13.24 5.51
C TYR A 91 -12.56 13.26 4.06
N VAL A 92 -11.45 13.95 3.82
CA VAL A 92 -10.89 14.12 2.47
C VAL A 92 -9.45 13.63 2.41
N ALA A 93 -9.07 13.11 1.24
CA ALA A 93 -7.74 12.62 0.95
C ALA A 93 -7.22 11.68 2.05
N ARG A 94 -6.00 11.95 2.55
CA ARG A 94 -5.34 11.16 3.59
C ARG A 94 -6.09 11.10 4.92
N GLN A 95 -7.00 12.05 5.20
CA GLN A 95 -7.82 12.00 6.42
C GLN A 95 -8.73 10.78 6.45
N CYS A 96 -9.05 10.19 5.29
CA CYS A 96 -9.83 8.96 5.21
C CYS A 96 -9.08 7.78 5.86
N PHE A 97 -7.75 7.71 5.76
CA PHE A 97 -6.98 6.63 6.41
C PHE A 97 -6.85 6.85 7.92
N LEU A 98 -6.71 8.10 8.37
CA LEU A 98 -6.76 8.43 9.80
C LEU A 98 -8.15 8.12 10.40
N PHE A 99 -9.22 8.39 9.65
CA PHE A 99 -10.56 7.96 10.03
C PHE A 99 -10.64 6.43 10.18
N ALA A 100 -10.15 5.67 9.20
CA ALA A 100 -10.12 4.21 9.28
C ALA A 100 -9.37 3.70 10.51
N TYR A 101 -8.19 4.27 10.78
CA TYR A 101 -7.38 3.93 11.96
C TYR A 101 -8.15 4.16 13.27
N ASN A 102 -8.77 5.33 13.41
CA ASN A 102 -9.52 5.69 14.62
C ASN A 102 -10.78 4.85 14.80
N GLU A 103 -11.51 4.56 13.72
CA GLU A 103 -12.70 3.70 13.80
C GLU A 103 -12.35 2.26 14.17
N VAL A 104 -11.26 1.72 13.63
CA VAL A 104 -10.78 0.38 14.03
C VAL A 104 -10.41 0.36 15.51
N ALA A 105 -9.72 1.39 16.02
CA ALA A 105 -9.42 1.49 17.44
C ALA A 105 -10.69 1.53 18.32
N LYS A 106 -11.74 2.23 17.88
CA LYS A 106 -13.05 2.25 18.58
C LYS A 106 -13.69 0.86 18.58
N ILE A 107 -13.70 0.16 17.44
CA ILE A 107 -14.23 -1.20 17.36
C ILE A 107 -13.46 -2.12 18.31
N ILE A 108 -12.13 -2.07 18.32
CA ILE A 108 -11.28 -2.84 19.24
C ILE A 108 -11.65 -2.53 20.69
N ASN A 109 -11.82 -1.26 21.06
CA ASN A 109 -12.21 -0.86 22.41
C ASN A 109 -13.55 -1.49 22.83
N VAL A 110 -14.52 -1.50 21.92
CA VAL A 110 -15.83 -2.12 22.14
C VAL A 110 -15.71 -3.63 22.31
N VAL A 111 -15.03 -4.34 21.41
CA VAL A 111 -14.95 -5.81 21.46
C VAL A 111 -13.99 -6.35 22.54
N SER A 112 -13.27 -5.45 23.23
CA SER A 112 -12.39 -5.78 24.35
C SER A 112 -13.05 -5.63 25.72
N GLN A 113 -14.33 -5.25 25.77
CA GLN A 113 -15.05 -5.16 27.04
C GLN A 113 -15.27 -6.55 27.66
N GLU A 114 -15.57 -6.60 28.96
CA GLU A 114 -15.85 -7.87 29.65
C GLU A 114 -17.18 -8.48 29.18
N LYS A 115 -18.16 -7.62 28.89
CA LYS A 115 -19.52 -8.01 28.50
C LYS A 115 -20.03 -7.21 27.31
N TYR A 116 -20.85 -7.87 26.51
CA TYR A 116 -21.59 -7.23 25.43
C TYR A 116 -22.62 -6.24 26.00
N LEU A 117 -22.62 -5.01 25.50
CA LEU A 117 -23.49 -3.94 26.01
C LEU A 117 -24.85 -3.86 25.29
N GLY A 118 -25.01 -4.57 24.16
CA GLY A 118 -26.20 -4.47 23.33
C GLY A 118 -26.18 -3.27 22.37
N ILE A 119 -27.27 -3.17 21.60
CA ILE A 119 -27.51 -2.08 20.64
C ILE A 119 -27.98 -0.84 21.40
N LEU A 120 -27.68 0.34 20.86
CA LEU A 120 -28.11 1.62 21.41
C LEU A 120 -29.65 1.74 21.41
N LYS A 121 -30.22 2.12 22.56
CA LYS A 121 -31.66 2.34 22.76
C LYS A 121 -31.92 3.78 23.23
N ASP A 122 -33.12 4.28 23.02
CA ASP A 122 -33.50 5.64 23.47
C ASP A 122 -33.40 5.80 25.00
N SER A 123 -33.63 4.72 25.75
CA SER A 123 -33.47 4.69 27.20
C SER A 123 -32.02 4.95 27.66
N ASP A 124 -31.03 4.72 26.80
CA ASP A 124 -29.62 4.99 27.13
C ASP A 124 -29.35 6.49 27.22
N TRP A 125 -30.02 7.30 26.39
CA TRP A 125 -29.96 8.76 26.49
C TRP A 125 -30.62 9.27 27.78
N GLN A 126 -31.78 8.71 28.11
CA GLN A 126 -32.50 9.05 29.35
C GLN A 126 -31.65 8.79 30.60
N GLY A 127 -30.85 7.71 30.59
CA GLY A 127 -29.91 7.41 31.66
C GLY A 127 -28.80 8.45 31.82
N ILE A 128 -28.31 9.03 30.73
CA ILE A 128 -27.31 10.11 30.78
C ILE A 128 -27.93 11.38 31.36
N SER A 129 -29.08 11.81 30.82
CA SER A 129 -29.77 13.01 31.32
C SER A 129 -30.18 12.88 32.79
N PHE A 130 -30.50 11.66 33.26
CA PHE A 130 -30.75 11.41 34.68
C PHE A 130 -29.52 11.73 35.53
N TRP A 131 -28.34 11.23 35.18
CA TRP A 131 -27.12 11.48 35.96
C TRP A 131 -26.64 12.93 35.87
N GLU A 132 -26.85 13.60 34.73
CA GLU A 132 -26.60 15.03 34.57
C GLU A 132 -27.44 15.86 35.56
N LEU A 133 -28.75 15.60 35.60
CA LEU A 133 -29.66 16.28 36.54
C LEU A 133 -29.40 15.91 38.01
N GLU A 134 -28.91 14.70 38.28
CA GLU A 134 -28.56 14.27 39.64
C GLU A 134 -27.28 14.96 40.13
N GLN A 135 -26.32 15.18 39.21
CA GLN A 135 -25.06 15.86 39.50
C GLN A 135 -25.29 17.32 39.91
N ASP A 136 -26.21 18.02 39.25
CA ASP A 136 -26.58 19.42 39.54
C ASP A 136 -27.12 19.65 40.97
N LYS A 137 -27.48 18.58 41.69
CA LYS A 137 -27.95 18.67 43.09
C LYS A 137 -26.81 18.77 44.11
N TYR A 138 -25.60 18.43 43.72
CA TYR A 138 -24.44 18.40 44.59
C TYR A 138 -23.48 19.54 44.28
N LEU A 139 -22.79 20.05 45.29
CA LEU A 139 -21.79 21.09 45.10
C LEU A 139 -20.52 20.47 44.51
N GLU A 140 -19.92 21.13 43.51
CA GLU A 140 -18.67 20.67 42.91
C GLU A 140 -17.57 20.50 43.99
N GLY A 141 -16.88 19.37 43.95
CA GLY A 141 -15.84 19.01 44.90
C GLY A 141 -16.30 18.26 46.16
N THR A 142 -17.59 17.93 46.30
CA THR A 142 -18.04 16.98 47.35
C THR A 142 -17.91 15.53 46.91
N GLU A 143 -17.85 14.59 47.85
CA GLU A 143 -17.78 13.15 47.55
C GLU A 143 -19.00 12.67 46.75
N GLU A 144 -20.19 13.21 47.03
CA GLU A 144 -21.41 12.89 46.31
C GLU A 144 -21.37 13.37 44.86
N TYR A 145 -20.86 14.58 44.64
CA TYR A 145 -20.66 15.13 43.29
C TYR A 145 -19.70 14.25 42.50
N GLU A 146 -18.53 13.91 43.06
CA GLU A 146 -17.54 13.06 42.38
C GLU A 146 -18.10 11.66 42.08
N SER A 147 -18.81 11.05 43.02
CA SER A 147 -19.48 9.75 42.80
C SER A 147 -20.54 9.82 41.70
N CYS A 148 -21.30 10.90 41.63
CA CYS A 148 -22.29 11.13 40.57
C CYS A 148 -21.61 11.35 39.21
N ASN A 149 -20.58 12.19 39.17
CA ASN A 149 -19.79 12.48 37.98
C ASN A 149 -19.17 11.20 37.39
N MET A 150 -18.62 10.31 38.23
CA MET A 150 -18.12 9.01 37.78
C MET A 150 -19.21 8.14 37.10
N LYS A 151 -20.45 8.18 37.59
CA LYS A 151 -21.57 7.45 36.98
C LYS A 151 -22.04 8.09 35.68
N PHE A 152 -22.06 9.43 35.62
CA PHE A 152 -22.34 10.19 34.42
C PHE A 152 -21.33 9.86 33.30
N GLU A 153 -20.04 9.96 33.59
CA GLU A 153 -18.95 9.62 32.65
C GLU A 153 -19.03 8.17 32.18
N LYS A 154 -19.36 7.24 33.09
CA LYS A 154 -19.58 5.84 32.73
C LYS A 154 -20.76 5.66 31.77
N ALA A 155 -21.87 6.38 31.99
CA ALA A 155 -23.03 6.34 31.11
C ALA A 155 -22.71 6.89 29.71
N ILE A 156 -21.97 7.99 29.62
CA ILE A 156 -21.45 8.54 28.36
C ILE A 156 -20.60 7.51 27.62
N LEU A 157 -19.68 6.86 28.32
CA LEU A 157 -18.79 5.87 27.73
C LEU A 157 -19.55 4.63 27.21
N GLU A 158 -20.52 4.12 27.99
CA GLU A 158 -21.39 3.03 27.56
C GLU A 158 -22.23 3.40 26.34
N TYR A 159 -22.78 4.61 26.30
CA TYR A 159 -23.53 5.12 25.15
C TYR A 159 -22.66 5.18 23.88
N ARG A 160 -21.43 5.72 23.98
CA ARG A 160 -20.47 5.75 22.86
C ARG A 160 -20.15 4.35 22.33
N ARG A 161 -19.99 3.37 23.23
CA ARG A 161 -19.73 1.98 22.86
C ARG A 161 -20.95 1.34 22.17
N LYS A 162 -22.15 1.52 22.71
CA LYS A 162 -23.40 1.05 22.10
C LYS A 162 -23.65 1.69 20.73
N TYR A 163 -23.31 2.97 20.58
CA TYR A 163 -23.34 3.65 19.28
C TYR A 163 -22.43 2.96 18.27
N CYS A 164 -21.17 2.67 18.64
CA CYS A 164 -20.24 1.94 17.79
C CYS A 164 -20.74 0.52 17.45
N ILE A 165 -21.30 -0.23 18.42
CA ILE A 165 -21.95 -1.53 18.18
C ILE A 165 -23.04 -1.40 17.11
N SER A 166 -23.84 -0.35 17.20
CA SER A 166 -24.97 -0.09 16.29
C SER A 166 -24.50 0.27 14.88
N VAL A 167 -23.51 1.15 14.75
CA VAL A 167 -22.94 1.59 13.47
C VAL A 167 -22.34 0.39 12.70
N TYR A 168 -21.58 -0.45 13.39
CA TYR A 168 -20.90 -1.61 12.77
C TYR A 168 -21.69 -2.91 12.86
N ARG A 169 -22.93 -2.86 13.36
CA ARG A 169 -23.84 -4.02 13.49
C ARG A 169 -23.18 -5.23 14.16
N ILE A 170 -22.46 -4.99 15.26
CA ILE A 170 -21.74 -6.03 15.98
C ILE A 170 -22.75 -6.88 16.76
N SER A 171 -22.98 -8.12 16.32
CA SER A 171 -23.85 -9.05 17.05
C SER A 171 -23.17 -9.58 18.33
N GLU A 172 -23.98 -10.05 19.27
CA GLU A 172 -23.46 -10.72 20.48
C GLU A 172 -22.61 -11.95 20.14
N GLU A 173 -23.00 -12.69 19.09
CA GLU A 173 -22.23 -13.83 18.59
C GLU A 173 -20.84 -13.39 18.09
N HIS A 174 -20.78 -12.35 17.25
CA HIS A 174 -19.51 -11.80 16.76
C HIS A 174 -18.65 -11.28 17.92
N TYR A 175 -19.25 -10.60 18.88
CA TYR A 175 -18.59 -10.11 20.07
C TYR A 175 -17.94 -11.26 20.87
N ASN A 176 -18.71 -12.31 21.17
CA ASN A 176 -18.26 -13.43 21.99
C ASN A 176 -17.16 -14.26 21.31
N LYS A 177 -17.19 -14.37 19.97
CA LYS A 177 -16.11 -14.99 19.20
C LYS A 177 -14.80 -14.20 19.31
N VAL A 178 -14.88 -12.88 19.30
CA VAL A 178 -13.71 -12.00 19.15
C VAL A 178 -13.09 -11.59 20.48
N ARG A 179 -13.88 -11.49 21.55
CA ARG A 179 -13.36 -11.10 22.87
C ARG A 179 -12.22 -12.02 23.34
N MET A 180 -12.25 -13.29 22.92
CA MET A 180 -11.26 -14.32 23.24
C MET A 180 -9.96 -14.23 22.42
N LEU A 181 -9.94 -13.44 21.34
CA LEU A 181 -8.74 -13.28 20.51
C LEU A 181 -7.71 -12.38 21.21
N SER A 182 -6.44 -12.77 21.14
CA SER A 182 -5.31 -11.97 21.63
C SER A 182 -5.14 -10.69 20.81
N ASP A 183 -5.20 -10.80 19.48
CA ASP A 183 -5.22 -9.67 18.55
C ASP A 183 -6.59 -9.56 17.87
N LYS A 184 -7.22 -8.39 18.04
CA LYS A 184 -8.56 -8.08 17.53
C LYS A 184 -8.51 -7.17 16.30
N THR A 185 -7.31 -6.78 15.85
CA THR A 185 -7.08 -5.77 14.81
C THR A 185 -7.69 -6.18 13.47
N ILE A 186 -7.39 -7.39 13.00
CA ILE A 186 -7.90 -7.87 11.69
C ILE A 186 -9.42 -8.01 11.72
N PHE A 187 -9.99 -8.49 12.82
CA PHE A 187 -11.45 -8.57 12.95
C PHE A 187 -12.09 -7.17 12.90
N ALA A 188 -11.58 -6.23 13.70
CA ALA A 188 -12.10 -4.87 13.73
C ALA A 188 -11.97 -4.17 12.36
N PHE A 189 -10.85 -4.41 11.66
CA PHE A 189 -10.66 -3.89 10.31
C PHE A 189 -11.59 -4.52 9.28
N ARG A 190 -11.93 -5.82 9.39
CA ARG A 190 -12.97 -6.46 8.56
C ARG A 190 -14.34 -5.81 8.73
N LEU A 191 -14.75 -5.51 9.97
CA LEU A 191 -16.01 -4.80 10.24
C LEU A 191 -16.00 -3.38 9.65
N PHE A 192 -14.87 -2.68 9.80
CA PHE A 192 -14.68 -1.37 9.17
C PHE A 192 -14.83 -1.47 7.65
N LEU A 193 -14.08 -2.37 7.00
CA LEU A 193 -14.14 -2.55 5.55
C LEU A 193 -15.52 -2.93 5.07
N ALA A 194 -16.25 -3.80 5.77
CA ALA A 194 -17.61 -4.19 5.36
C ALA A 194 -18.56 -2.97 5.23
N SER A 195 -18.31 -1.90 5.99
CA SER A 195 -19.11 -0.67 5.95
C SER A 195 -18.57 0.36 4.96
N TRP A 196 -17.27 0.34 4.67
CA TRP A 196 -16.57 1.43 3.99
C TRP A 196 -15.80 1.04 2.73
N LEU A 197 -15.79 -0.24 2.32
CA LEU A 197 -14.97 -0.75 1.21
C LEU A 197 -15.19 0.02 -0.09
N ILE A 198 -16.44 0.39 -0.39
CA ILE A 198 -16.79 1.14 -1.60
C ILE A 198 -16.04 2.48 -1.71
N CYS A 199 -15.70 3.10 -0.58
CA CYS A 199 -14.94 4.36 -0.56
C CYS A 199 -13.46 4.14 -0.91
N TYR A 200 -12.90 2.96 -0.65
CA TYR A 200 -11.47 2.66 -0.84
C TYR A 200 -11.21 1.77 -2.06
N GLU A 201 -12.24 1.22 -2.70
CA GLU A 201 -12.13 0.22 -3.77
C GLU A 201 -11.20 0.64 -4.91
N HIS A 202 -11.40 1.85 -5.46
CA HIS A 202 -10.57 2.36 -6.55
C HIS A 202 -9.12 2.59 -6.13
N TYR A 203 -8.91 3.11 -4.92
CA TYR A 203 -7.59 3.32 -4.36
C TYR A 203 -6.84 1.97 -4.22
N ILE A 204 -7.49 0.96 -3.62
CA ILE A 204 -6.91 -0.38 -3.40
C ILE A 204 -6.57 -1.05 -4.73
N ARG A 205 -7.50 -1.04 -5.69
CA ARG A 205 -7.26 -1.65 -7.02
C ARG A 205 -6.10 -0.99 -7.74
N ASN A 206 -5.99 0.33 -7.65
CA ASN A 206 -4.89 1.03 -8.31
C ASN A 206 -3.55 0.77 -7.62
N LEU A 207 -3.52 0.70 -6.28
CA LEU A 207 -2.32 0.28 -5.55
C LEU A 207 -1.91 -1.14 -5.96
N GLN A 208 -2.86 -2.07 -6.07
CA GLN A 208 -2.60 -3.44 -6.55
C GLN A 208 -1.98 -3.45 -7.95
N GLN A 209 -2.53 -2.68 -8.88
CA GLN A 209 -2.00 -2.56 -10.25
C GLN A 209 -0.58 -2.01 -10.25
N LEU A 210 -0.30 -0.99 -9.43
CA LEU A 210 1.02 -0.40 -9.29
C LEU A 210 2.03 -1.41 -8.73
N LEU A 211 1.66 -2.16 -7.69
CA LEU A 211 2.49 -3.21 -7.10
C LEU A 211 2.75 -4.35 -8.10
N MET A 212 1.73 -4.77 -8.84
CA MET A 212 1.86 -5.78 -9.89
C MET A 212 2.80 -5.31 -11.01
N TYR A 213 2.67 -4.05 -11.44
CA TYR A 213 3.54 -3.45 -12.46
C TYR A 213 5.00 -3.44 -12.02
N VAL A 214 5.27 -2.99 -10.79
CA VAL A 214 6.64 -2.99 -10.25
C VAL A 214 7.18 -4.42 -10.10
N CYS A 215 6.38 -5.36 -9.65
CA CYS A 215 6.82 -6.75 -9.47
C CYS A 215 7.13 -7.45 -10.81
N ASN A 216 6.30 -7.25 -11.83
CA ASN A 216 6.35 -8.04 -13.07
C ASN A 216 7.17 -7.36 -14.17
N GLU A 217 7.17 -6.02 -14.22
CA GLU A 217 7.66 -5.28 -15.38
C GLU A 217 8.99 -4.55 -15.12
N THR A 218 9.56 -4.63 -13.90
CA THR A 218 10.86 -4.00 -13.59
C THR A 218 11.96 -4.64 -14.46
N PRO A 219 12.60 -3.89 -15.38
CA PRO A 219 13.64 -4.44 -16.26
C PRO A 219 14.94 -4.77 -15.52
N ASP A 220 15.70 -5.71 -16.07
CA ASP A 220 17.04 -6.05 -15.59
C ASP A 220 17.94 -4.82 -15.45
N GLY A 221 18.56 -4.68 -14.28
CA GLY A 221 19.43 -3.55 -13.93
C GLY A 221 18.70 -2.36 -13.29
N LEU A 222 17.40 -2.47 -13.02
CA LEU A 222 16.67 -1.57 -12.13
C LEU A 222 16.28 -2.33 -10.84
N SER A 223 16.25 -1.61 -9.72
CA SER A 223 15.94 -2.21 -8.41
C SER A 223 14.45 -2.12 -8.10
N THR A 224 13.75 -3.24 -8.09
CA THR A 224 12.34 -3.32 -7.65
C THR A 224 12.15 -2.67 -6.28
N LYS A 225 13.11 -2.88 -5.36
CA LYS A 225 13.10 -2.30 -4.01
C LYS A 225 13.09 -0.77 -4.02
N GLU A 226 13.82 -0.13 -4.95
CA GLU A 226 13.82 1.35 -5.06
C GLU A 226 12.44 1.90 -5.43
N TYR A 227 11.75 1.26 -6.38
CA TYR A 227 10.41 1.69 -6.80
C TYR A 227 9.36 1.43 -5.73
N LEU A 228 9.42 0.29 -5.05
CA LEU A 228 8.53 0.02 -3.91
C LEU A 228 8.76 1.00 -2.75
N ASN A 229 10.02 1.35 -2.47
CA ASN A 229 10.33 2.41 -1.50
C ASN A 229 9.72 3.75 -1.93
N SER A 230 9.84 4.11 -3.22
CA SER A 230 9.22 5.32 -3.76
C SER A 230 7.70 5.35 -3.54
N ILE A 231 7.00 4.22 -3.74
CA ILE A 231 5.57 4.09 -3.43
C ILE A 231 5.35 4.33 -1.94
N ALA A 232 6.04 3.59 -1.07
CA ALA A 232 5.83 3.66 0.38
C ALA A 232 6.10 5.07 0.94
N PHE A 233 7.14 5.77 0.45
CA PHE A 233 7.46 7.14 0.87
C PHE A 233 6.40 8.18 0.53
N GLN A 234 5.52 7.91 -0.43
CA GLN A 234 4.41 8.83 -0.77
C GLN A 234 3.15 8.58 0.06
N MET A 235 3.08 7.46 0.77
CA MET A 235 1.94 7.05 1.58
C MET A 235 2.07 7.58 3.01
N ALA A 236 0.95 7.97 3.61
CA ALA A 236 0.93 8.29 5.04
C ALA A 236 1.09 7.03 5.90
N LYS A 237 1.45 7.18 7.19
CA LYS A 237 1.61 6.04 8.11
C LYS A 237 0.32 5.22 8.23
N GLU A 238 -0.82 5.88 8.32
CA GLU A 238 -2.14 5.27 8.42
C GLU A 238 -2.54 4.57 7.12
N GLU A 239 -2.09 5.09 5.98
CA GLU A 239 -2.31 4.51 4.65
C GLU A 239 -1.48 3.23 4.45
N LEU A 240 -0.22 3.24 4.91
CA LEU A 240 0.64 2.06 4.96
C LEU A 240 0.06 0.98 5.89
N TRP A 241 -0.37 1.37 7.09
CA TRP A 241 -1.06 0.49 8.02
C TRP A 241 -2.33 -0.11 7.40
N PHE A 242 -3.13 0.71 6.71
CA PHE A 242 -4.34 0.27 6.02
C PHE A 242 -4.05 -0.77 4.95
N ALA A 243 -3.07 -0.52 4.08
CA ALA A 243 -2.67 -1.45 3.02
C ALA A 243 -2.16 -2.78 3.60
N ASN A 244 -1.39 -2.72 4.69
CA ASN A 244 -0.86 -3.91 5.38
C ASN A 244 -1.93 -4.76 6.07
N LEU A 245 -3.01 -4.14 6.58
CA LEU A 245 -4.15 -4.91 7.08
C LEU A 245 -5.00 -5.46 5.94
N TYR A 246 -5.16 -4.70 4.85
CA TYR A 246 -5.95 -5.13 3.70
C TYR A 246 -5.32 -6.35 3.01
N SER A 247 -3.99 -6.42 2.93
CA SER A 247 -3.26 -7.58 2.42
C SER A 247 -3.45 -8.88 3.21
N GLN A 248 -3.94 -8.79 4.45
CA GLN A 248 -4.25 -9.96 5.28
C GLN A 248 -5.71 -10.41 5.15
N ILE A 249 -6.54 -9.64 4.43
CA ILE A 249 -7.97 -9.91 4.25
C ILE A 249 -8.26 -10.33 2.82
N ASP A 250 -7.67 -9.64 1.84
CA ASP A 250 -7.86 -9.92 0.43
C ASP A 250 -6.67 -10.72 -0.11
N ASP A 251 -6.90 -11.99 -0.42
CA ASP A 251 -5.85 -12.91 -0.88
C ASP A 251 -5.18 -12.45 -2.19
N THR A 252 -5.94 -11.78 -3.06
CA THR A 252 -5.42 -11.34 -4.37
C THR A 252 -4.49 -10.15 -4.16
N PHE A 253 -4.94 -9.14 -3.42
CA PHE A 253 -4.11 -8.00 -3.05
C PHE A 253 -2.91 -8.45 -2.23
N GLY A 254 -3.12 -9.32 -1.24
CA GLY A 254 -2.09 -9.87 -0.37
C GLY A 254 -0.98 -10.59 -1.14
N ARG A 255 -1.33 -11.35 -2.18
CA ARG A 255 -0.34 -12.00 -3.05
C ARG A 255 0.57 -10.99 -3.76
N TYR A 256 0.02 -9.90 -4.30
CA TYR A 256 0.83 -8.89 -4.97
C TYR A 256 1.63 -8.04 -3.98
N TYR A 257 1.04 -7.73 -2.82
CA TYR A 257 1.68 -6.94 -1.77
C TYR A 257 2.88 -7.65 -1.15
N THR A 258 2.71 -8.91 -0.75
CA THR A 258 3.81 -9.73 -0.20
C THR A 258 4.73 -10.23 -1.30
N GLY A 259 4.19 -10.60 -2.46
CA GLY A 259 4.96 -11.09 -3.61
C GLY A 259 5.93 -10.06 -4.17
N SER A 260 5.56 -8.77 -4.15
CA SER A 260 6.50 -7.69 -4.53
C SER A 260 7.54 -7.42 -3.44
N GLY A 261 7.31 -7.83 -2.19
CA GLY A 261 8.13 -7.48 -1.02
C GLY A 261 7.77 -6.12 -0.39
N MET A 262 6.57 -5.60 -0.66
CA MET A 262 6.09 -4.34 -0.09
C MET A 262 5.89 -4.46 1.43
N ASP A 263 5.46 -5.63 1.91
CA ASP A 263 5.31 -5.98 3.32
C ASP A 263 6.58 -5.68 4.15
N LYS A 264 7.75 -6.05 3.64
CA LYS A 264 9.04 -5.81 4.30
C LYS A 264 9.35 -4.32 4.41
N ILE A 265 9.13 -3.58 3.32
CA ILE A 265 9.36 -2.13 3.26
C ILE A 265 8.42 -1.41 4.23
N VAL A 266 7.14 -1.78 4.25
CA VAL A 266 6.16 -1.17 5.15
C VAL A 266 6.49 -1.48 6.60
N ASN A 267 6.86 -2.73 6.94
CA ASN A 267 7.25 -3.09 8.29
C ASN A 267 8.49 -2.30 8.77
N GLU A 268 9.48 -2.08 7.91
CA GLU A 268 10.63 -1.23 8.22
C GLU A 268 10.21 0.23 8.50
N GLN A 269 9.32 0.80 7.68
CA GLN A 269 8.85 2.18 7.86
C GLN A 269 7.98 2.36 9.11
N LEU A 270 7.05 1.44 9.36
CA LEU A 270 6.19 1.48 10.54
C LEU A 270 7.00 1.33 11.84
N THR A 271 8.06 0.50 11.84
CA THR A 271 8.92 0.27 13.00
C THR A 271 9.86 1.46 13.27
N LYS A 272 10.48 2.04 12.23
CA LYS A 272 11.34 3.23 12.36
C LYS A 272 10.59 4.43 12.97
N SER A 273 9.31 4.56 12.64
CA SER A 273 8.43 5.62 13.15
C SER A 273 8.19 5.56 14.66
N ILE A 274 8.30 4.38 15.28
CA ILE A 274 8.07 4.18 16.73
C ILE A 274 9.31 4.61 17.54
N ASN A 275 10.51 4.46 16.98
CA ASN A 275 11.75 4.78 17.69
C ASN A 275 12.12 6.28 17.66
N LEU A 276 11.48 7.09 16.82
CA LEU A 276 11.67 8.55 16.77
C LEU A 276 10.81 9.34 17.77
N ILE A 277 9.88 8.69 18.46
CA ILE A 277 9.03 9.31 19.50
C ILE A 277 9.60 9.07 20.92
N LYS A 278 10.73 8.34 21.03
CA LYS A 278 11.42 8.05 22.30
C LYS A 278 12.69 8.86 22.53
N VAL A 279 12.78 10.08 21.98
CA VAL A 279 13.87 11.04 22.26
C VAL A 279 13.28 12.32 22.82
#